data_AF-C0INN1-F1
#
_entry.id   AF-C0INN1-F1
#
_cell.length_a   1.000
_cell.length_b   1.000
_cell.length_c   1.000
_cell.angle_alpha   90.00
_cell.angle_beta   90.00
_cell.angle_gamma   90.00
#
_symmetry.space_group_name_H-M   'P 1'
#
loop_
_entity.id
_entity.type
_entity.pdbx_description
1 polymer ?
#
loop_
_entity_poly.entity_id
_entity_poly.type
_entity_poly.pdbx_seq_one_letter_code
_entity_poly.pdbx_strand_id
1 'polypeptide(L)'
;MPYIITSMPLLKRRPVVLLISAMFLGLPAQAAEPRAGIAASISRVPLALRIDGHMDEPAWAGAVENDRFYQFEPEDGAEAPSAYRTSVRVLIDGDALVFGIRAWHAAGEQPRGTLARRDKVDRDQDYIGVWIDPSGHGRSAQFVRVNVAGVMSDGIYRSD
;
A
#
# COMPACT_ATOMS: atom_id res chain seq x y z
N MET A 1 65.64 13.21 -37.52
CA MET A 1 64.65 14.26 -37.80
C MET A 1 64.31 14.95 -36.49
N PRO A 2 64.89 16.12 -36.15
CA PRO A 2 64.50 16.87 -34.97
C PRO A 2 63.35 17.83 -35.31
N TYR A 3 62.40 18.03 -34.41
CA TYR A 3 61.49 19.18 -34.47
C TYR A 3 61.69 20.05 -33.23
N ILE A 4 61.80 21.35 -33.49
CA ILE A 4 62.18 22.42 -32.58
C ILE A 4 60.92 23.25 -32.28
N ILE A 5 60.68 23.44 -30.97
CA ILE A 5 60.14 24.62 -30.26
C ILE A 5 58.74 25.16 -30.62
N THR A 6 57.90 25.38 -29.60
CA THR A 6 57.39 26.73 -29.23
C THR A 6 56.56 26.66 -27.93
N SER A 7 57.11 27.21 -26.86
CA SER A 7 56.38 27.50 -25.61
C SER A 7 55.55 28.79 -25.78
N MET A 8 54.23 28.70 -25.64
CA MET A 8 53.33 29.85 -25.57
C MET A 8 53.39 30.52 -24.19
N PRO A 9 53.33 31.86 -24.10
CA PRO A 9 53.28 32.56 -22.81
C PRO A 9 51.90 32.46 -22.17
N LEU A 10 51.87 32.23 -20.85
CA LEU A 10 50.65 32.18 -20.04
C LEU A 10 49.96 33.56 -19.96
N LEU A 11 48.72 33.63 -20.42
CA LEU A 11 47.83 34.77 -20.23
C LEU A 11 47.26 34.76 -18.79
N LYS A 12 47.58 35.79 -17.98
CA LYS A 12 47.01 35.99 -16.63
C LYS A 12 45.49 36.19 -16.72
N ARG A 13 44.71 35.19 -16.30
CA ARG A 13 43.25 35.30 -16.17
C ARG A 13 42.90 36.01 -14.86
N ARG A 14 42.20 37.15 -14.95
CA ARG A 14 41.60 37.85 -13.80
C ARG A 14 40.36 37.08 -13.33
N PRO A 15 40.12 36.91 -12.03
CA PRO A 15 38.93 36.22 -11.55
C PRO A 15 37.71 37.15 -11.72
N VAL A 16 36.78 36.75 -12.58
CA VAL A 16 35.43 37.33 -12.61
C VAL A 16 34.63 36.57 -11.57
N VAL A 17 34.32 37.23 -10.45
CA VAL A 17 33.41 36.69 -9.43
C VAL A 17 31.99 36.97 -9.91
N LEU A 18 31.32 35.94 -10.46
CA LEU A 18 29.87 35.98 -10.69
C LEU A 18 29.17 35.70 -9.36
N LEU A 19 28.49 36.70 -8.81
CA LEU A 19 27.51 36.52 -7.74
C LEU A 19 26.29 35.79 -8.31
N ILE A 20 26.18 34.49 -8.03
CA ILE A 20 24.94 33.73 -8.24
C ILE A 20 24.06 34.00 -7.02
N SER A 21 23.08 34.91 -7.18
CA SER A 21 22.05 35.13 -6.17
C SER A 21 21.09 33.94 -6.19
N ALA A 22 21.20 33.07 -5.19
CA ALA A 22 20.34 31.89 -5.04
C ALA A 22 18.96 32.31 -4.51
N MET A 23 18.00 32.51 -5.41
CA MET A 23 16.57 32.52 -5.07
C MET A 23 16.13 31.07 -4.80
N PHE A 24 16.34 30.58 -3.58
CA PHE A 24 15.60 29.42 -3.08
C PHE A 24 14.18 29.89 -2.74
N LEU A 25 13.29 29.87 -3.73
CA LEU A 25 11.85 29.84 -3.47
C LEU A 25 11.56 28.56 -2.70
N GLY A 26 11.31 28.69 -1.39
CA GLY A 26 10.89 27.58 -0.55
C GLY A 26 9.58 27.03 -1.08
N LEU A 27 9.63 25.86 -1.73
CA LEU A 27 8.46 25.06 -1.97
C LEU A 27 7.89 24.69 -0.59
N PRO A 28 6.62 25.00 -0.28
CA PRO A 28 6.02 24.55 0.95
C PRO A 28 6.11 23.01 0.95
N ALA A 29 6.70 22.45 2.00
CA ALA A 29 6.60 21.02 2.24
C ALA A 29 5.11 20.72 2.42
N GLN A 30 4.51 20.06 1.44
CA GLN A 30 3.15 19.57 1.55
C GLN A 30 3.18 18.51 2.66
N ALA A 31 2.72 18.87 3.86
CA ALA A 31 2.54 17.89 4.91
C ALA A 31 1.54 16.86 4.41
N ALA A 32 1.91 15.58 4.45
CA ALA A 32 0.98 14.51 4.12
C ALA A 32 -0.21 14.59 5.09
N GLU A 33 -1.42 14.72 4.54
CA GLU A 33 -2.65 14.62 5.32
C GLU A 33 -2.66 13.27 6.08
N PRO A 34 -3.09 13.24 7.34
CA PRO A 34 -3.21 11.99 8.09
C PRO A 34 -4.07 11.00 7.30
N ARG A 35 -3.49 9.83 6.97
CA ARG A 35 -4.22 8.76 6.28
C ARG A 35 -5.37 8.32 7.18
N ALA A 36 -6.60 8.39 6.65
CA ALA A 36 -7.77 7.93 7.38
C ALA A 36 -7.63 6.42 7.70
N GLY A 37 -7.91 6.04 8.94
CA GLY A 37 -7.91 4.64 9.33
C GLY A 37 -9.08 3.86 8.71
N ILE A 38 -9.01 2.53 8.80
CA ILE A 38 -10.12 1.66 8.39
C ILE A 38 -11.24 1.76 9.43
N ALA A 39 -12.39 2.24 9.01
CA ALA A 39 -13.60 2.29 9.83
C ALA A 39 -14.32 0.93 9.80
N ALA A 40 -14.83 0.53 10.97
CA ALA A 40 -15.67 -0.64 11.13
C ALA A 40 -17.07 -0.26 11.60
N SER A 41 -18.07 -1.01 11.16
CA SER A 41 -19.46 -0.87 11.57
C SER A 41 -19.81 -1.95 12.59
N ILE A 42 -20.33 -1.54 13.74
CA ILE A 42 -20.75 -2.46 14.79
C ILE A 42 -22.25 -2.74 14.72
N SER A 43 -22.63 -4.02 14.74
CA SER A 43 -24.02 -4.41 14.93
C SER A 43 -24.33 -4.61 16.40
N ARG A 44 -25.53 -4.20 16.82
CA ARG A 44 -26.04 -4.44 18.20
C ARG A 44 -26.70 -5.79 18.37
N VAL A 45 -26.98 -6.47 17.26
CA VAL A 45 -27.59 -7.80 17.22
C VAL A 45 -26.73 -8.73 16.37
N PRO A 46 -26.71 -10.04 16.66
CA PRO A 46 -25.96 -10.99 15.84
C PRO A 46 -26.33 -10.87 14.37
N LEU A 47 -25.32 -10.85 13.49
CA LEU A 47 -25.52 -10.77 12.07
C LEU A 47 -25.66 -12.18 11.49
N ALA A 48 -26.71 -12.43 10.71
CA ALA A 48 -26.88 -13.69 9.99
C ALA A 48 -26.04 -13.68 8.69
N LEU A 49 -24.71 -13.61 8.84
CA LEU A 49 -23.76 -13.56 7.71
C LEU A 49 -23.42 -14.97 7.21
N ARG A 50 -23.39 -15.16 5.89
CA ARG A 50 -22.82 -16.35 5.27
C ARG A 50 -21.43 -16.02 4.73
N ILE A 51 -20.42 -16.79 5.16
CA ILE A 51 -19.04 -16.58 4.70
C ILE A 51 -18.81 -17.41 3.42
N ASP A 52 -19.39 -16.96 2.32
CA ASP A 52 -19.30 -17.63 1.00
C ASP A 52 -18.62 -16.77 -0.09
N GLY A 53 -18.15 -15.57 0.29
CA GLY A 53 -17.52 -14.61 -0.63
C GLY A 53 -18.50 -13.67 -1.33
N HIS A 54 -19.81 -13.82 -1.12
CA HIS A 54 -20.81 -12.85 -1.51
C HIS A 54 -21.01 -11.81 -0.40
N MET A 55 -21.40 -10.59 -0.80
CA MET A 55 -21.71 -9.50 0.11
C MET A 55 -23.12 -9.00 -0.18
N ASP A 56 -24.08 -9.93 -0.15
CA ASP A 56 -25.49 -9.69 -0.49
C ASP A 56 -26.39 -9.58 0.75
N GLU A 57 -25.88 -9.90 1.95
CA GLU A 57 -26.63 -9.70 3.18
C GLU A 57 -26.88 -8.20 3.47
N PRO A 58 -28.05 -7.83 4.05
CA PRO A 58 -28.39 -6.45 4.34
C PRO A 58 -27.38 -5.70 5.23
N ALA A 59 -26.65 -6.43 6.09
CA ALA A 59 -25.64 -5.85 6.96
C ALA A 59 -24.51 -5.15 6.17
N TRP A 60 -24.18 -5.64 4.97
CA TRP A 60 -23.15 -5.04 4.12
C TRP A 60 -23.58 -3.71 3.52
N ALA A 61 -24.88 -3.51 3.27
CA ALA A 61 -25.39 -2.29 2.64
C ALA A 61 -25.27 -1.06 3.56
N GLY A 62 -25.32 -1.26 4.88
CA GLY A 62 -25.16 -0.20 5.87
C GLY A 62 -23.74 -0.02 6.39
N ALA A 63 -22.80 -0.88 5.98
CA ALA A 63 -21.43 -0.84 6.45
C ALA A 63 -20.63 0.29 5.77
N VAL A 64 -19.74 0.93 6.52
CA VAL A 64 -18.81 1.92 5.96
C VAL A 64 -17.91 1.25 4.93
N GLU A 65 -17.91 1.79 3.71
CA GLU A 65 -16.99 1.37 2.66
C GLU A 65 -15.70 2.17 2.76
N ASN A 66 -14.59 1.45 2.96
CA ASN A 66 -13.23 1.99 2.96
C ASN A 66 -12.62 1.70 1.59
N ASP A 67 -12.35 2.73 0.79
CA ASP A 67 -11.90 2.60 -0.61
C ASP A 67 -10.63 3.40 -0.95
N ARG A 68 -10.11 4.16 0.01
CA ARG A 68 -8.86 4.92 -0.12
C ARG A 68 -7.68 4.12 0.41
N PHE A 69 -6.95 3.50 -0.52
CA PHE A 69 -5.75 2.72 -0.25
C PHE A 69 -4.52 3.33 -0.91
N TYR A 70 -3.36 2.91 -0.42
CA TYR A 70 -2.06 3.44 -0.82
C TYR A 70 -1.11 2.31 -1.20
N GLN A 71 -0.19 2.61 -2.09
CA GLN A 71 0.86 1.69 -2.50
C GLN A 71 1.96 1.66 -1.45
N PHE A 72 2.55 0.48 -1.25
CA PHE A 72 3.81 0.33 -0.52
C PHE A 72 5.01 0.38 -1.48
N GLU A 73 4.84 -0.19 -2.68
CA GLU A 73 5.80 -0.19 -3.76
C GLU A 73 5.06 0.11 -5.08
N PRO A 74 5.70 0.75 -6.07
CA PRO A 74 7.09 1.26 -6.06
C PRO A 74 7.25 2.59 -5.33
N GLU A 75 6.17 3.33 -5.11
CA GLU A 75 6.16 4.63 -4.43
C GLU A 75 5.30 4.52 -3.17
N ASP A 76 5.96 4.41 -2.01
CA ASP A 76 5.26 4.30 -0.73
C ASP A 76 4.40 5.54 -0.47
N GLY A 77 3.12 5.30 -0.19
CA GLY A 77 2.16 6.35 0.13
C GLY A 77 1.48 7.00 -1.07
N ALA A 78 1.85 6.66 -2.30
CA ALA A 78 1.07 7.05 -3.46
C ALA A 78 -0.32 6.41 -3.40
N GLU A 79 -1.35 7.12 -3.88
CA GLU A 79 -2.69 6.53 -3.99
C GLU A 79 -2.66 5.25 -4.84
N ALA A 80 -3.44 4.25 -4.46
CA ALA A 80 -3.58 3.03 -5.23
C ALA A 80 -4.08 3.36 -6.65
N PRO A 81 -3.50 2.78 -7.72
CA PRO A 81 -3.95 3.08 -9.07
C PRO A 81 -5.41 2.67 -9.22
N SER A 82 -6.22 3.50 -9.88
CA SER A 82 -7.66 3.28 -10.02
C SER A 82 -8.03 1.96 -10.69
N ALA A 83 -7.13 1.43 -11.53
CA ALA A 83 -7.26 0.12 -12.16
C ALA A 83 -7.23 -1.05 -11.16
N TYR A 84 -6.59 -0.86 -10.01
CA TYR A 84 -6.48 -1.82 -8.91
C TYR A 84 -7.21 -1.34 -7.65
N ARG A 85 -8.29 -0.56 -7.84
CA ARG A 85 -9.12 -0.11 -6.71
C ARG A 85 -9.50 -1.32 -5.86
N THR A 86 -9.60 -1.09 -4.55
CA THR A 86 -10.01 -2.10 -3.58
C THR A 86 -10.99 -1.42 -2.64
N SER A 87 -12.05 -2.12 -2.26
CA SER A 87 -12.96 -1.65 -1.22
C SER A 87 -13.12 -2.68 -0.12
N VAL A 88 -13.16 -2.18 1.10
CA VAL A 88 -13.20 -2.97 2.33
C VAL A 88 -14.35 -2.47 3.20
N ARG A 89 -15.22 -3.38 3.58
CA ARG A 89 -16.21 -3.19 4.64
C ARG A 89 -15.83 -4.08 5.81
N VAL A 90 -15.86 -3.51 7.00
CA VAL A 90 -15.56 -4.26 8.24
C VAL A 90 -16.79 -4.24 9.12
N LEU A 91 -17.28 -5.42 9.46
CA LEU A 91 -18.38 -5.62 10.41
C LEU A 91 -17.82 -6.16 11.71
N ILE A 92 -18.36 -5.68 12.83
CA ILE A 92 -18.15 -6.28 14.16
C ILE A 92 -19.44 -7.03 14.52
N ASP A 93 -19.33 -8.35 14.64
CA ASP A 93 -20.42 -9.26 14.98
C ASP A 93 -20.04 -10.11 16.19
N GLY A 94 -20.55 -9.75 17.38
CA GLY A 94 -20.15 -10.38 18.62
C GLY A 94 -18.64 -10.20 18.90
N ASP A 95 -17.91 -11.31 18.91
CA ASP A 95 -16.46 -11.38 19.10
C ASP A 95 -15.66 -11.50 17.79
N ALA A 96 -16.33 -11.41 16.64
CA ALA A 96 -15.71 -11.52 15.33
C ALA A 96 -15.59 -10.17 14.61
N LEU A 97 -14.45 -9.98 13.93
CA LEU A 97 -14.29 -9.01 12.85
C LEU A 97 -14.53 -9.74 11.53
N VAL A 98 -15.49 -9.27 10.74
CA VAL A 98 -15.82 -9.82 9.43
C VAL A 98 -15.43 -8.83 8.35
N PHE A 99 -14.55 -9.25 7.46
CA PHE A 99 -14.01 -8.42 6.38
C PHE A 99 -14.68 -8.79 5.06
N GLY A 100 -15.43 -7.86 4.50
CA GLY A 100 -15.92 -7.92 3.13
C GLY A 100 -14.98 -7.14 2.22
N ILE A 101 -14.29 -7.82 1.31
CA ILE A 101 -13.22 -7.22 0.50
C ILE A 101 -13.52 -7.47 -0.97
N ARG A 102 -13.49 -6.39 -1.76
CA ARG A 102 -13.57 -6.45 -3.22
C ARG A 102 -12.34 -5.78 -3.81
N ALA A 103 -11.58 -6.53 -4.59
CA ALA A 103 -10.43 -6.04 -5.33
C ALA A 103 -10.67 -6.18 -6.83
N TRP A 104 -10.23 -5.20 -7.61
CA TRP A 104 -10.37 -5.17 -9.06
C TRP A 104 -9.00 -5.28 -9.73
N HIS A 105 -9.02 -5.72 -10.98
CA HIS A 105 -7.85 -5.77 -11.86
C HIS A 105 -8.05 -4.81 -13.04
N ALA A 106 -6.93 -4.43 -13.66
CA ALA A 106 -6.96 -3.72 -14.92
C ALA A 106 -7.71 -4.53 -16.00
N ALA A 107 -8.29 -3.82 -16.97
CA ALA A 107 -9.04 -4.44 -18.05
C ALA A 107 -8.16 -5.41 -18.85
N GLY A 108 -8.61 -6.66 -18.99
CA GLY A 108 -7.89 -7.71 -19.71
C GLY A 108 -6.90 -8.51 -18.86
N GLU A 109 -6.67 -8.11 -17.61
CA GLU A 109 -5.92 -8.90 -16.64
C GLU A 109 -6.82 -9.92 -15.95
N GLN A 110 -6.21 -11.03 -15.54
CA GLN A 110 -6.87 -12.05 -14.74
C GLN A 110 -6.14 -12.19 -13.40
N PRO A 111 -6.87 -12.40 -12.29
CA PRO A 111 -6.27 -12.61 -11.00
C PRO A 111 -5.42 -13.90 -11.01
N ARG A 112 -4.21 -13.80 -10.47
CA ARG A 112 -3.25 -14.92 -10.37
C ARG A 112 -3.36 -15.58 -9.00
N GLY A 113 -3.87 -16.81 -8.94
CA GLY A 113 -3.87 -17.61 -7.73
C GLY A 113 -3.40 -19.03 -8.01
N THR A 114 -2.28 -19.43 -7.42
CA THR A 114 -1.80 -20.81 -7.52
C THR A 114 -2.40 -21.64 -6.41
N LEU A 115 -3.01 -22.78 -6.75
CA LEU A 115 -3.42 -23.76 -5.76
C LEU A 115 -2.17 -24.38 -5.13
N ALA A 116 -2.07 -24.29 -3.81
CA ALA A 116 -0.94 -24.76 -3.03
C ALA A 116 -1.41 -25.27 -1.66
N ARG A 117 -0.47 -25.79 -0.86
CA ARG A 117 -0.77 -26.10 0.54
C ARG A 117 -0.97 -24.82 1.34
N ARG A 118 -1.62 -24.94 2.50
CA ARG A 118 -1.65 -23.87 3.51
C ARG A 118 -0.22 -23.37 3.79
N ASP A 119 -0.11 -22.09 4.12
CA ASP A 119 1.13 -21.37 4.39
C ASP A 119 2.02 -21.17 3.14
N LYS A 120 1.38 -21.11 1.95
CA LYS A 120 2.01 -20.85 0.64
C LYS A 120 1.33 -19.73 -0.15
N VAL A 121 0.93 -18.67 0.55
CA VAL A 121 0.54 -17.40 -0.06
C VAL A 121 1.75 -16.47 -0.05
N ASP A 122 2.31 -16.18 -1.22
CA ASP A 122 3.53 -15.39 -1.41
C ASP A 122 3.34 -14.29 -2.47
N ARG A 123 4.34 -13.42 -2.62
CA ARG A 123 4.28 -12.20 -3.46
C ARG A 123 4.22 -12.47 -4.98
N ASP A 124 4.38 -13.72 -5.41
CA ASP A 124 4.22 -14.15 -6.79
C ASP A 124 2.75 -14.41 -7.18
N GLN A 125 1.83 -14.28 -6.22
CA GLN A 125 0.39 -14.48 -6.38
C GLN A 125 -0.36 -13.20 -6.02
N ASP A 126 -1.59 -13.07 -6.54
CA ASP A 126 -2.53 -12.06 -6.09
C ASP A 126 -3.24 -12.58 -4.83
N TYR A 127 -3.17 -11.80 -3.75
CA TYR A 127 -3.77 -12.14 -2.47
C TYR A 127 -4.25 -10.91 -1.72
N ILE A 128 -5.17 -11.14 -0.79
CA ILE A 128 -5.55 -10.16 0.24
C ILE A 128 -4.91 -10.59 1.55
N GLY A 129 -4.38 -9.63 2.29
CA GLY A 129 -3.84 -9.84 3.62
C GLY A 129 -4.41 -8.84 4.61
N VAL A 130 -4.73 -9.31 5.81
CA VAL A 130 -5.20 -8.50 6.93
C VAL A 130 -4.23 -8.68 8.08
N TRP A 131 -3.75 -7.57 8.63
CA TRP A 131 -2.91 -7.52 9.82
C TRP A 131 -3.67 -6.80 10.93
N ILE A 132 -3.76 -7.42 12.10
CA ILE A 132 -4.46 -6.89 13.26
C ILE A 132 -3.46 -6.79 14.41
N ASP A 133 -3.18 -5.57 14.86
CA ASP A 133 -2.50 -5.28 16.12
C ASP A 133 -3.51 -4.75 17.14
N PRO A 134 -4.01 -5.60 18.06
CA PRO A 134 -4.95 -5.17 19.09
C PRO A 134 -4.34 -4.20 20.11
N SER A 135 -3.01 -4.18 20.24
CA SER A 135 -2.31 -3.31 21.18
C SER A 135 -2.12 -1.88 20.65
N GLY A 136 -2.15 -1.72 19.31
CA GLY A 136 -1.91 -0.43 18.65
C GLY A 136 -0.48 0.10 18.80
N HIS A 137 0.47 -0.72 19.25
CA HIS A 137 1.86 -0.31 19.45
C HIS A 137 2.74 -0.50 18.21
N GLY A 138 2.22 -1.12 17.15
CA GLY A 138 2.90 -1.31 15.87
C GLY A 138 4.05 -2.32 15.89
N ARG A 139 4.17 -3.11 16.97
CA ARG A 139 5.31 -4.04 17.17
C ARG A 139 5.02 -5.48 16.77
N SER A 140 3.75 -5.87 16.80
CA SER A 140 3.32 -7.22 16.49
C SER A 140 1.89 -7.19 15.98
N ALA A 141 1.60 -8.00 14.96
CA ALA A 141 0.25 -8.16 14.44
C ALA A 141 -0.01 -9.63 14.13
N GLN A 142 -1.22 -10.11 14.44
CA GLN A 142 -1.69 -11.34 13.83
C GLN A 142 -2.03 -11.06 12.37
N PHE A 143 -1.74 -11.98 11.48
CA PHE A 143 -2.12 -11.85 10.08
C PHE A 143 -2.83 -13.07 9.56
N VAL A 144 -3.69 -12.84 8.57
CA VAL A 144 -4.24 -13.86 7.68
C VAL A 144 -4.09 -13.33 6.25
N ARG A 145 -3.71 -14.21 5.33
CA ARG A 145 -3.64 -13.97 3.89
C ARG A 145 -4.42 -15.04 3.16
N VAL A 146 -5.13 -14.65 2.11
CA VAL A 146 -5.85 -15.56 1.22
C VAL A 146 -5.60 -15.18 -0.23
N ASN A 147 -5.19 -16.15 -1.04
CA ASN A 147 -5.06 -15.95 -2.48
C ASN A 147 -6.36 -16.26 -3.23
N VAL A 148 -6.38 -15.98 -4.52
CA VAL A 148 -7.56 -16.16 -5.39
C VAL A 148 -8.01 -17.63 -5.48
N ALA A 149 -7.11 -18.60 -5.26
CA ALA A 149 -7.41 -20.02 -5.25
C ALA A 149 -7.92 -20.54 -3.88
N GLY A 150 -8.09 -19.65 -2.89
CA GLY A 150 -8.53 -20.00 -1.54
C GLY A 150 -7.43 -20.59 -0.65
N VAL A 151 -6.17 -20.54 -1.08
CA VAL A 151 -5.03 -20.92 -0.23
C VAL A 151 -4.86 -19.87 0.87
N MET A 152 -4.69 -20.33 2.10
CA MET A 152 -4.55 -19.47 3.28
C MET A 152 -3.13 -19.53 3.85
N SER A 153 -2.66 -18.43 4.41
CA SER A 153 -1.49 -18.37 5.30
C SER A 153 -1.79 -17.46 6.48
N ASP A 154 -1.39 -17.83 7.68
CA ASP A 154 -1.60 -17.04 8.88
C ASP A 154 -0.39 -17.09 9.81
N GLY A 155 -0.34 -16.18 10.78
CA GLY A 155 0.76 -16.15 11.74
C GLY A 155 0.86 -14.83 12.50
N ILE A 156 2.05 -14.59 13.05
CA ILE A 156 2.39 -13.36 13.78
C ILE A 156 3.50 -12.64 13.02
N TYR A 157 3.21 -11.43 12.55
CA TYR A 157 4.20 -10.47 12.10
C TYR A 157 4.80 -9.76 13.32
N ARG A 158 6.12 -9.56 13.32
CA ARG A 158 6.83 -8.75 14.32
C ARG A 158 7.67 -7.72 13.57
N SER A 159 7.63 -6.47 14.02
CA SER A 159 8.63 -5.50 13.58
C SER A 159 9.99 -5.93 14.15
N ASP A 160 11.00 -5.95 13.31
CA ASP A 160 12.40 -6.07 13.68
C ASP A 160 12.92 -4.85 14.45
#